data_AF-A0A3B9JE42-F1
#
_entry.id   AF-A0A3B9JE42-F1
#
_cell.length_a   1.000
_cell.length_b   1.000
_cell.length_c   1.000
_cell.angle_alpha   90.00
_cell.angle_beta   90.00
_cell.angle_gamma   90.00
#
_symmetry.space_group_name_H-M   'P 1'
#
loop_
_entity.id
_entity.type
_entity.pdbx_description
1 polymer ?
#
loop_
_entity_poly.entity_id
_entity_poly.type
_entity_poly.pdbx_seq_one_letter_code
_entity_poly.pdbx_strand_id
1 'polypeptide(L)' 'VLNALEADHEFLLKGDVFTSDLLEAYIAYKRQVEVDPVRMRPTPYEFTLYYDV' A
#
# COMPACT_ATOMS: atom_id res chain seq x y z
N VAL A 1 -3.76 3.48 4.72
CA VAL A 1 -2.70 4.51 4.58
C VAL A 1 -2.44 4.88 3.12
N LEU A 2 -2.07 3.94 2.23
CA LEU A 2 -1.82 4.26 0.80
C LEU A 2 -3.03 4.92 0.10
N ASN A 3 -4.26 4.45 0.34
CA ASN A 3 -5.47 5.08 -0.20
C ASN A 3 -5.67 6.53 0.30
N ALA A 4 -5.23 6.83 1.53
CA ALA A 4 -5.35 8.19 2.07
C ALA A 4 -4.33 9.12 1.43
N LEU A 5 -3.10 8.63 1.21
CA LEU A 5 -2.08 9.35 0.45
C LEU A 5 -2.52 9.60 -1.00
N GLU A 6 -3.18 8.63 -1.64
CA GLU A 6 -3.71 8.78 -2.99
C GLU A 6 -4.85 9.83 -3.05
N ALA A 7 -5.69 9.90 -2.02
CA ALA A 7 -6.81 10.84 -1.95
C ALA A 7 -6.42 12.27 -1.52
N ASP A 8 -5.32 12.43 -0.78
CA ASP A 8 -4.89 13.71 -0.22
C ASP A 8 -3.35 13.85 -0.27
N HIS A 9 -2.81 14.16 -1.45
CA HIS A 9 -1.39 14.47 -1.65
C HIS A 9 -1.12 15.83 -2.31
N GLU A 10 -2.15 16.66 -2.50
CA GLU A 10 -2.00 17.95 -3.19
C GLU A 10 -1.02 18.88 -2.46
N PHE A 11 -0.93 18.76 -1.13
CA PHE A 11 0.04 19.50 -0.33
C PHE A 11 1.50 19.11 -0.62
N LEU A 12 1.76 17.89 -1.10
CA LEU A 12 3.10 17.41 -1.45
C LEU A 12 3.55 17.89 -2.84
N LEU A 13 2.60 18.18 -3.73
CA LEU A 13 2.88 18.70 -5.07
C LEU A 13 3.22 20.19 -5.06
N LYS A 14 2.91 20.91 -3.96
CA LYS A 14 3.16 22.35 -3.88
C LYS A 14 4.66 22.64 -3.85
N GLY A 15 5.12 23.47 -4.78
CA GLY A 15 6.50 23.93 -4.86
C GLY A 15 7.46 22.89 -5.46
N ASP A 16 6.95 21.95 -6.28
CA ASP A 16 7.74 20.90 -6.94
C ASP A 16 8.61 20.07 -5.98
N VAL A 17 8.19 19.95 -4.72
CA VAL A 17 8.88 19.12 -3.71
C VAL A 17 8.73 17.64 -4.06
N PHE A 18 7.56 17.24 -4.55
CA PHE A 18 7.29 15.93 -5.12
C PHE A 18 6.59 16.08 -6.47
N THR A 19 6.93 15.20 -7.40
CA THR A 19 6.22 15.09 -8.68
C THR A 19 5.09 14.06 -8.59
N SER A 20 4.04 14.24 -9.39
CA SER A 20 2.94 13.27 -9.52
C SER A 20 3.48 11.88 -9.86
N ASP A 21 4.39 11.81 -10.83
CA ASP A 21 4.93 10.56 -11.36
C ASP A 21 5.69 9.77 -10.28
N LEU A 22 6.41 10.48 -9.39
CA LEU A 22 7.12 9.87 -8.27
C LEU A 22 6.14 9.28 -7.24
N LEU A 23 5.06 10.00 -6.93
CA LEU A 23 4.05 9.54 -5.98
C LEU A 23 3.28 8.34 -6.53
N GLU A 24 2.90 8.37 -7.80
CA GLU A 24 2.24 7.25 -8.48
C GLU A 24 3.14 6.01 -8.50
N ALA A 25 4.41 6.16 -8.91
CA ALA A 25 5.38 5.07 -8.91
C ALA A 25 5.61 4.49 -7.50
N TYR A 26 5.68 5.35 -6.48
CA TYR A 26 5.82 4.91 -5.09
C TYR A 26 4.59 4.12 -4.60
N ILE A 27 3.38 4.62 -4.86
CA ILE A 27 2.14 3.93 -4.49
C ILE A 27 2.06 2.57 -5.21
N ALA A 28 2.37 2.52 -6.50
CA ALA A 28 2.39 1.29 -7.28
C ALA A 28 3.39 0.27 -6.72
N TYR A 29 4.62 0.70 -6.44
CA TYR A 29 5.65 -0.14 -5.84
C TYR A 29 5.19 -0.73 -4.50
N LYS A 30 4.68 0.12 -3.60
CA LYS A 30 4.19 -0.32 -2.28
C LYS A 30 3.03 -1.31 -2.40
N ARG A 31 2.11 -1.11 -3.33
CA ARG A 31 1.01 -2.06 -3.57
C ARG A 31 1.52 -3.41 -4.08
N GLN A 32 2.30 -3.39 -5.15
CA GLN A 32 2.70 -4.60 -5.87
C GLN A 32 3.77 -5.43 -5.15
N VAL A 33 4.75 -4.78 -4.52
CA VAL A 33 5.92 -5.45 -3.96
C VAL A 33 5.74 -5.76 -2.48
N GLU A 34 4.96 -4.96 -1.75
CA GLU A 34 4.82 -5.12 -0.29
C GLU A 34 3.41 -5.60 0.10
N VAL A 35 2.35 -4.88 -0.29
CA VAL A 35 1.00 -5.14 0.21
C VAL A 35 0.39 -6.41 -0.39
N ASP A 36 0.39 -6.53 -1.72
CA ASP A 36 -0.24 -7.65 -2.41
C ASP A 36 0.38 -9.01 -2.04
N PRO A 37 1.72 -9.15 -1.98
CA PRO A 37 2.34 -10.42 -1.59
C PRO A 37 2.03 -10.84 -0.16
N VAL A 38 1.82 -9.90 0.76
CA VAL A 38 1.41 -10.22 2.14
C VAL A 38 -0.07 -10.60 2.16
N ARG A 39 -0.93 -9.83 1.48
CA ARG A 39 -2.38 -10.10 1.41
C ARG A 39 -2.72 -11.45 0.80
N MET A 40 -1.94 -11.90 -0.19
CA MET A 40 -2.17 -13.18 -0.86
C MET A 40 -1.68 -14.40 -0.07
N ARG A 41 -0.94 -14.20 1.03
CA ARG A 41 -0.40 -15.30 1.84
C ARG A 41 -1.17 -15.39 3.15
N PRO A 42 -1.68 -16.57 3.51
CA PRO A 42 -2.34 -16.74 4.79
C PRO A 42 -1.34 -16.50 5.92
N THR A 43 -1.78 -15.75 6.93
CA THR A 43 -0.95 -15.51 8.12
C THR A 43 -0.96 -16.73 9.04
N PRO A 44 0.11 -17.01 9.82
CA PRO A 44 0.13 -18.16 10.72
C PRO A 44 -1.02 -18.18 11.72
N TYR A 45 -1.54 -17.01 12.10
CA TYR A 45 -2.67 -16.89 13.02
C TYR A 45 -4.01 -17.31 12.38
N GLU A 46 -4.15 -17.19 11.06
CA GLU A 46 -5.34 -17.72 10.37
C GLU A 46 -5.45 -19.24 10.53
N PHE A 47 -4.33 -19.97 10.59
CA PHE A 47 -4.34 -21.41 10.89
C PHE A 47 -4.94 -21.69 12.28
N THR A 48 -4.56 -20.92 13.30
CA THR A 48 -5.16 -21.08 14.64
C THR A 48 -6.65 -20.75 14.69
N LEU A 49 -7.14 -19.90 13.79
CA LEU A 49 -8.55 -19.49 13.77
C LEU A 49 -9.43 -20.46 12.97
N TYR A 50 -8.91 -21.04 11.88
CA TYR A 50 -9.74 -21.69 10.88
C TYR A 50 -9.35 -23.13 10.53
N TYR A 51 -8.27 -23.69 11.10
CA TYR A 51 -7.81 -25.03 10.71
C TYR A 51 -8.73 -26.16 11.18
N ASP A 52 -9.32 -26.04 12.38
CA ASP A 52 -10.19 -27.07 12.98
C ASP A 52 -11.70 -26.72 12.92
N VAL A 53 -12.07 -25.70 12.13
CA VAL A 53 -13.47 -25.28 11.92
C VAL A 53 -14.16 -26.14 10.87
#